data_AF-A0A914CUB8-F1
#
_entry.id   AF-A0A914CUB8-F1
#
_cell.length_a   1.000
_cell.length_b   1.000
_cell.length_c   1.000
_cell.angle_alpha   90.00
_cell.angle_beta   90.00
_cell.angle_gamma   90.00
#
_symmetry.space_group_name_H-M   'P 1'
#
loop_
_entity.id
_entity.type
_entity.pdbx_description
1 polymer ?
#
loop_
_entity_poly.entity_id
_entity_poly.type
_entity_poly.pdbx_seq_one_letter_code
_entity_poly.pdbx_strand_id
1 'polypeptide(L)' 'MFVSRLLFTFAAVVFIQAHNIETGGEECSFTEGDFSASWELDGNNVHFHVTKKNMDDNTWTAVAFGPSMP' A
#
# COMPACT_ATOMS: atom_id res chain seq x y z
N MET A 1 8.16 23.34 -43.15
CA MET A 1 6.87 23.06 -42.47
C MET A 1 6.72 21.60 -42.00
N PHE A 2 7.82 20.88 -41.68
CA PHE A 2 7.74 19.49 -41.18
C PHE A 2 8.52 19.27 -39.86
N VAL A 3 9.53 20.08 -39.56
CA VAL A 3 10.38 19.90 -38.37
C VAL A 3 9.69 20.38 -37.08
N SER A 4 8.82 21.38 -37.17
CA SER A 4 8.10 21.96 -36.01
C SER A 4 6.98 21.06 -35.46
N ARG A 5 6.42 20.16 -36.28
CA ARG A 5 5.38 19.21 -35.84
C ARG A 5 5.96 18.01 -35.10
N LEU A 6 7.23 17.65 -35.32
CA LEU A 6 7.87 16.51 -34.64
C LEU A 6 8.27 16.84 -33.18
N LEU A 7 8.65 18.08 -32.89
CA LEU A 7 9.06 18.52 -31.55
C LEU A 7 7.89 18.60 -30.56
N PHE A 8 6.69 18.94 -31.02
CA PHE A 8 5.50 18.98 -30.16
C PHE A 8 4.98 17.59 -29.78
N THR A 9 5.19 16.58 -30.64
CA THR A 9 4.76 15.21 -30.33
C THR A 9 5.67 14.53 -29.32
N PHE A 10 6.99 14.82 -29.33
CA PHE A 10 7.91 14.26 -28.33
C PHE A 10 7.70 14.83 -26.93
N ALA A 11 7.32 16.10 -26.79
CA ALA A 11 7.01 16.68 -25.48
C ALA A 11 5.77 16.03 -24.84
N ALA A 12 4.71 15.75 -25.62
CA ALA A 12 3.49 15.16 -25.09
C ALA A 12 3.66 13.70 -24.61
N VAL A 13 4.59 12.93 -25.20
CA VAL A 13 4.79 11.52 -24.83
C VAL A 13 5.61 11.36 -23.55
N VAL A 14 6.51 12.30 -23.23
CA VAL A 14 7.35 12.22 -22.03
C VAL A 14 6.59 12.57 -20.73
N PHE A 15 5.50 13.36 -20.80
CA PHE A 15 4.71 13.71 -19.60
C PHE A 15 3.69 12.66 -19.17
N ILE A 16 3.33 11.68 -20.01
CA ILE A 16 2.26 10.73 -19.70
C ILE A 16 2.76 9.53 -18.86
N GLN A 17 4.07 9.27 -18.82
CA GLN A 17 4.64 8.12 -18.10
C GLN A 17 4.95 8.39 -16.61
N ALA A 18 4.60 9.58 -16.08
CA ALA A 18 4.98 9.99 -14.72
C ALA A 18 3.84 9.94 -13.68
N HIS A 19 2.66 9.41 -14.01
CA HIS A 19 1.49 9.58 -13.11
C HIS A 19 0.67 8.33 -12.82
N ASN A 20 1.26 7.14 -12.87
CA ASN A 20 0.60 5.95 -12.32
C ASN A 20 1.60 5.12 -11.50
N ILE A 21 2.09 5.70 -10.41
CA ILE A 21 2.29 4.87 -9.22
C ILE A 21 0.87 4.70 -8.69
N GLU A 22 0.20 3.64 -9.14
CA GLU A 22 -0.99 3.16 -8.46
C GLU A 22 -0.57 2.91 -7.01
N THR A 23 -0.91 3.85 -6.13
CA THR A 23 -0.97 3.63 -4.69
C THR A 23 -2.23 2.80 -4.41
N GLY A 24 -2.44 1.72 -5.15
CA GLY A 24 -3.26 0.63 -4.66
C GLY A 24 -2.44 0.01 -3.55
N GLY A 25 -2.69 0.41 -2.30
CA GLY A 25 -2.04 -0.21 -1.15
C GLY A 25 -2.26 -1.70 -1.26
N GLU A 26 -1.19 -2.46 -1.53
CA GLU A 26 -1.28 -3.91 -1.56
C GLU A 26 -1.87 -4.35 -0.22
N GLU A 27 -3.07 -4.93 -0.24
CA GLU A 27 -3.67 -5.52 0.96
C GLU A 27 -2.75 -6.64 1.40
N CYS A 28 -2.01 -6.40 2.47
CA CYS A 28 -1.10 -7.35 3.03
C CYS A 28 -1.85 -8.15 4.09
N SER A 29 -1.64 -9.46 4.14
CA SER A 29 -2.31 -10.31 5.12
C SER A 29 -1.38 -11.37 5.70
N PHE A 30 -1.67 -11.74 6.95
CA PHE A 30 -1.07 -12.83 7.70
C PHE A 30 -2.20 -13.66 8.32
N THR A 31 -2.09 -14.99 8.24
CA THR A 31 -3.05 -15.90 8.87
C THR A 31 -2.31 -17.11 9.42
N GLU A 32 -2.52 -17.39 10.70
CA GLU A 32 -1.97 -18.56 11.38
C GLU A 32 -2.97 -19.06 12.43
N GLY A 33 -3.49 -20.28 12.23
CA GLY A 33 -4.47 -20.88 13.14
C GLY A 33 -5.72 -20.01 13.32
N ASP A 34 -5.98 -19.61 14.57
CA ASP A 34 -7.12 -18.77 14.95
C ASP A 34 -6.86 -17.26 14.83
N PHE A 35 -5.66 -16.87 14.40
CA PHE A 35 -5.24 -15.49 14.24
C PHE A 35 -5.21 -15.08 12.77
N SER A 36 -5.79 -13.94 12.45
CA SER A 36 -5.58 -13.26 11.17
C SER A 36 -5.34 -11.78 11.38
N ALA A 37 -4.45 -11.22 10.56
CA ALA A 37 -4.22 -9.79 10.46
C ALA A 37 -4.17 -9.40 8.99
N SER A 38 -4.83 -8.31 8.63
CA SER A 38 -4.61 -7.63 7.35
C SER A 38 -4.38 -6.15 7.56
N TRP A 39 -3.67 -5.54 6.62
CA TRP A 39 -3.45 -4.11 6.62
C TRP A 39 -3.41 -3.55 5.20
N GLU A 40 -3.92 -2.34 5.08
CA GLU A 40 -3.94 -1.56 3.84
C GLU A 40 -3.45 -0.14 4.11
N LEU A 41 -2.82 0.45 3.09
CA LEU A 41 -2.39 1.85 3.11
C LEU A 41 -3.41 2.69 2.32
N ASP A 42 -3.99 3.69 2.98
CA ASP A 42 -4.86 4.70 2.37
C ASP A 42 -4.23 6.09 2.55
N GLY A 43 -3.41 6.48 1.56
CA GLY A 43 -2.60 7.70 1.62
C GLY A 43 -1.60 7.66 2.78
N ASN A 44 -1.81 8.54 3.77
CA ASN A 44 -0.98 8.59 4.99
C ASN A 44 -1.59 7.81 6.16
N ASN A 45 -2.71 7.13 5.93
CA ASN A 45 -3.35 6.29 6.92
C ASN A 45 -2.99 4.83 6.70
N VAL A 46 -2.96 4.09 7.80
CA VAL A 46 -2.83 2.64 7.78
C VAL A 46 -4.02 2.06 8.52
N HIS A 47 -4.74 1.16 7.86
CA HIS A 47 -5.91 0.49 8.42
C HIS A 47 -5.50 -0.94 8.76
N PHE A 48 -5.72 -1.35 10.01
CA PHE A 48 -5.47 -2.72 10.47
C PHE A 48 -6.79 -3.42 10.75
N HIS A 49 -6.90 -4.65 10.28
CA HIS A 49 -7.95 -5.56 10.68
C HIS A 49 -7.32 -6.77 11.36
N VAL A 50 -7.60 -6.97 12.65
CA VAL A 50 -7.05 -8.09 13.42
C VAL A 50 -8.21 -8.90 14.01
N THR A 51 -8.20 -10.20 13.75
CA THR A 51 -9.19 -11.15 14.26
C THR A 51 -8.49 -12.26 15.02
N LYS A 52 -9.02 -12.60 16.19
CA LYS A 52 -8.66 -13.79 16.95
C LYS A 52 -9.92 -14.56 17.32
N LYS A 53 -10.04 -15.80 16.83
CA LYS A 53 -11.28 -16.61 16.98
C LYS A 53 -11.49 -17.22 18.37
N ASN A 54 -10.48 -17.22 19.25
CA ASN A 54 -10.55 -17.74 20.61
C ASN A 54 -9.69 -16.89 21.56
N MET A 55 -10.26 -16.21 22.55
CA MET A 55 -9.52 -15.29 23.44
C MET A 55 -8.97 -15.96 24.71
N ASP A 56 -9.19 -17.27 24.85
CA ASP A 56 -9.06 -17.99 26.12
C ASP A 56 -7.65 -18.59 26.31
N ASP A 57 -6.76 -18.40 25.34
CA ASP A 57 -5.45 -19.07 25.22
C ASP A 57 -4.27 -18.27 25.82
N ASN A 58 -4.54 -17.27 26.67
CA ASN A 58 -3.52 -16.45 27.33
C ASN A 58 -2.55 -15.76 26.35
N THR A 59 -3.05 -15.31 25.21
CA THR A 59 -2.26 -14.55 24.23
C THR A 59 -2.54 -13.06 24.30
N TRP A 60 -1.58 -12.27 23.80
CA TRP A 60 -1.68 -10.81 23.72
C TRP A 60 -1.55 -10.37 22.27
N THR A 61 -2.32 -9.35 21.90
CA THR A 61 -2.19 -8.68 20.60
C THR A 61 -1.81 -7.23 20.87
N ALA A 62 -0.76 -6.76 20.20
CA ALA A 62 -0.31 -5.37 20.27
C ALA A 62 -0.11 -4.82 18.87
N VAL A 63 -0.40 -3.53 18.71
CA VAL A 63 -0.14 -2.78 17.47
C VAL A 63 0.82 -1.65 17.85
N ALA A 64 1.94 -1.54 17.13
CA ALA A 64 2.97 -0.54 17.40
C ALA A 64 3.39 0.17 16.11
N PHE A 65 3.61 1.49 16.21
CA PHE A 65 4.07 2.35 15.12
C PHE A 65 5.24 3.21 15.60
N GLY A 66 6.26 3.34 14.76
CA GLY A 66 7.42 4.17 15.06
C GLY A 66 8.48 4.05 13.96
N PRO A 67 9.52 4.91 13.97
CA PRO A 67 10.59 4.91 12.97
C PRO A 67 11.45 3.64 12.98
N SER A 68 11.34 2.84 14.05
CA SER A 68 11.95 1.52 14.17
C SER A 68 11.06 0.66 15.06
N MET A 69 10.80 -0.58 14.63
CA MET A 69 10.28 -1.65 15.49
C MET A 69 11.50 -2.53 15.86
N PRO A 70 11.97 -2.52 17.12
CA PRO A 70 13.09 -3.37 17.53
C PRO A 70 12.73 -4.87 17.49
#